data_AF-A0A838UEQ2-F1
#
_entry.id   AF-A0A838UEQ2-F1
#
_cell.length_a   1.000
_cell.length_b   1.000
_cell.length_c   1.000
_cell.angle_alpha   90.00
_cell.angle_beta   90.00
_cell.angle_gamma   90.00
#
_symmetry.space_group_name_H-M   'P 1'
#
loop_
_entity.id
_entity.type
_entity.pdbx_description
1 polymer ?
#
loop_
_entity_poly.entity_id
_entity_poly.type
_entity_poly.pdbx_seq_one_letter_code
_entity_poly.pdbx_strand_id
1 'polypeptide(L)'
;MSDPPAAGARRPAKLPFRAAPWLAMLAMAAFWPRRKRPRFADLAKPALTPEEIDAAEPGRGRNANFPWTIPALGWKDILWRTYREMGRNRLPALAGGVTFYLLLATFPAIAAFVSLYGLFLDVATVQRQLAHMSAFLPRDAVTLIGAQMVRLASQRQGTLGAAFVV
;
A
#
# COMPACT_ATOMS: atom_id res chain seq x y z
N MET A 1 -39.71 46.64 -74.35
CA MET A 1 -39.82 47.80 -73.45
C MET A 1 -39.43 47.33 -72.06
N SER A 2 -38.21 47.68 -71.65
CA SER A 2 -37.72 47.76 -70.26
C SER A 2 -37.33 46.47 -69.49
N ASP A 3 -36.02 46.31 -69.22
CA ASP A 3 -35.35 45.29 -68.37
C ASP A 3 -35.85 45.24 -66.90
N PRO A 4 -35.52 44.18 -66.12
CA PRO A 4 -34.39 44.30 -65.15
C PRO A 4 -33.66 42.95 -64.86
N PRO A 5 -32.73 42.85 -63.88
CA PRO A 5 -31.28 42.95 -64.06
C PRO A 5 -30.53 41.63 -63.82
N ALA A 6 -29.29 41.59 -64.28
CA ALA A 6 -28.31 40.52 -64.06
C ALA A 6 -28.20 40.10 -62.57
N ALA A 7 -28.69 38.90 -62.26
CA ALA A 7 -28.39 38.23 -61.00
C ALA A 7 -26.92 37.80 -61.03
N GLY A 8 -26.08 38.56 -60.33
CA GLY A 8 -24.65 38.32 -60.22
C GLY A 8 -24.35 36.88 -59.81
N ALA A 9 -23.69 36.14 -60.70
CA ALA A 9 -23.11 34.85 -60.42
C ALA A 9 -22.06 34.99 -59.30
N ARG A 10 -22.47 34.72 -58.06
CA ARG A 10 -21.54 34.57 -56.93
C ARG A 10 -20.68 33.34 -57.22
N ARG A 11 -19.44 33.58 -57.65
CA ARG A 11 -18.41 32.53 -57.80
C ARG A 11 -18.28 31.81 -56.45
N PRO A 12 -18.40 30.47 -56.36
CA PRO A 12 -18.13 29.77 -55.12
C PRO A 12 -16.65 29.92 -54.81
N ALA A 13 -16.33 30.62 -53.73
CA ALA A 13 -14.98 30.74 -53.22
C ALA A 13 -14.46 29.34 -52.91
N LYS A 14 -13.44 28.90 -53.64
CA LYS A 14 -12.75 27.63 -53.38
C LYS A 14 -11.95 27.81 -52.09
N LEU A 15 -12.44 27.26 -50.98
CA LEU A 15 -11.73 27.30 -49.70
C LEU A 15 -10.38 26.57 -49.81
N PRO A 16 -9.28 27.15 -49.30
CA PRO A 16 -7.98 26.54 -49.35
C PRO A 16 -7.94 25.29 -48.45
N PHE A 17 -7.54 24.16 -49.04
CA PHE A 17 -7.52 22.81 -48.43
C PHE A 17 -6.64 22.69 -47.15
N ARG A 18 -5.91 23.75 -46.79
CA ARG A 18 -5.09 23.82 -45.57
C ARG A 18 -5.89 24.14 -44.29
N ALA A 19 -7.17 24.51 -44.41
CA ALA A 19 -8.08 24.77 -43.28
C ALA A 19 -8.92 23.54 -42.85
N ALA A 20 -8.82 22.42 -43.59
CA ALA A 20 -9.55 21.19 -43.34
C ALA A 20 -9.39 20.60 -41.92
N PRO A 21 -8.20 20.56 -41.28
CA PRO A 21 -8.08 19.99 -39.94
C PRO A 21 -8.75 20.84 -38.87
N TRP A 22 -8.79 22.17 -39.04
CA TRP A 22 -9.42 23.08 -38.10
C TRP A 22 -10.96 23.04 -38.18
N LEU A 23 -11.52 22.89 -39.39
CA LEU A 23 -12.96 22.67 -39.57
C LEU A 23 -13.41 21.32 -39.01
N ALA A 24 -12.61 20.26 -39.17
CA ALA A 24 -12.87 18.95 -38.58
C ALA A 24 -12.82 18.99 -37.04
N MET A 25 -11.86 19.72 -36.45
CA MET A 25 -11.82 19.94 -34.99
C MET A 25 -13.02 20.74 -34.48
N LEU A 26 -13.47 21.77 -35.20
CA LEU A 26 -14.67 22.53 -34.83
C LEU A 26 -15.94 21.69 -34.94
N ALA A 27 -16.06 20.87 -35.98
CA ALA A 27 -17.18 19.91 -36.12
C ALA A 27 -17.15 18.84 -35.02
N MET A 28 -15.97 18.35 -34.64
CA MET A 28 -15.81 17.35 -33.58
C MET A 28 -16.04 17.94 -32.17
N ALA A 29 -15.72 19.22 -31.97
CA ALA A 29 -16.09 19.95 -30.75
C ALA A 29 -17.61 20.19 -30.64
N ALA A 30 -18.30 20.36 -31.78
CA ALA A 30 -19.76 20.44 -31.81
C ALA A 30 -20.43 19.09 -31.48
N PHE A 31 -19.78 17.97 -31.82
CA PHE A 31 -20.23 16.62 -31.45
C PHE A 31 -19.79 16.19 -30.05
N TRP A 32 -18.93 16.97 -29.38
CA TRP A 32 -18.52 16.65 -28.02
C TRP A 32 -19.76 16.68 -27.12
N PRO A 33 -20.15 15.55 -26.51
CA PRO A 33 -21.33 15.51 -25.67
C PRO A 33 -21.06 16.47 -24.51
N ARG A 34 -21.75 17.63 -24.53
CA ARG A 34 -21.75 18.57 -23.44
C ARG A 34 -22.32 17.84 -22.23
N ARG A 35 -21.45 17.20 -21.45
CA ARG A 35 -21.81 16.58 -20.18
C ARG A 35 -22.52 17.67 -19.41
N LYS A 36 -23.82 17.51 -19.22
CA LYS A 36 -24.66 18.45 -18.49
C LYS A 36 -23.98 18.65 -17.15
N ARG A 37 -23.42 19.84 -16.92
CA ARG A 37 -22.86 20.17 -15.61
C ARG A 37 -24.02 20.04 -14.64
N PRO A 38 -23.89 19.24 -13.56
CA PRO A 38 -24.96 19.09 -12.59
C PRO A 38 -25.38 20.50 -12.16
N ARG A 39 -26.67 20.81 -12.30
CA ARG A 39 -27.19 22.11 -11.92
C ARG A 39 -26.99 22.21 -10.42
N PHE A 40 -26.48 23.33 -9.89
CA PHE A 40 -26.33 23.49 -8.44
C PHE A 40 -27.63 23.20 -7.67
N ALA A 41 -28.79 23.40 -8.30
CA ALA A 41 -30.10 23.00 -7.79
C ALA A 41 -30.29 21.48 -7.59
N ASP A 42 -29.63 20.61 -8.38
CA ASP A 42 -29.68 19.15 -8.21
C ASP A 42 -28.90 18.68 -6.97
N LEU A 43 -27.98 19.51 -6.46
CA LEU A 43 -27.22 19.30 -5.23
C LEU A 43 -27.98 19.77 -3.99
N ALA A 44 -29.05 20.55 -4.18
CA ALA A 44 -29.91 21.07 -3.13
C ALA A 44 -31.07 20.11 -2.78
N LYS A 45 -30.95 18.82 -3.14
CA LYS A 45 -31.86 17.82 -2.60
C LYS A 45 -31.65 17.77 -1.09
N PRO A 46 -32.71 17.86 -0.28
CA PRO A 46 -32.57 17.70 1.17
C PRO A 46 -31.88 16.37 1.44
N ALA A 47 -30.89 16.39 2.34
CA ALA A 47 -30.24 15.16 2.77
C ALA A 47 -31.33 14.22 3.29
N LEU A 48 -31.36 12.98 2.77
CA LEU A 48 -32.30 11.96 3.22
C LEU A 48 -32.20 11.84 4.73
N THR A 49 -33.34 11.79 5.41
CA THR A 49 -33.35 11.57 6.86
C THR A 49 -32.78 10.19 7.17
N PRO A 50 -32.22 9.95 8.37
CA PRO A 50 -31.74 8.62 8.75
C PRO A 50 -32.81 7.54 8.52
N GLU A 51 -34.07 7.83 8.86
CA GLU A 51 -35.19 6.91 8.68
C GLU A 51 -35.44 6.59 7.20
N GLU A 52 -35.35 7.57 6.30
CA GLU A 52 -35.47 7.37 4.85
C GLU A 52 -34.33 6.51 4.29
N ILE A 53 -33.11 6.63 4.83
CA ILE A 53 -31.96 5.83 4.42
C ILE A 53 -32.12 4.36 4.82
N ASP A 54 -32.66 4.11 6.01
CA ASP A 54 -32.91 2.74 6.48
C ASP A 54 -34.13 2.12 5.78
N ALA A 55 -35.17 2.92 5.51
CA ALA A 55 -36.32 2.49 4.72
C ALA A 55 -35.96 2.14 3.27
N ALA A 56 -35.02 2.87 2.67
CA ALA A 56 -34.52 2.59 1.32
C ALA A 56 -33.66 1.33 1.25
N GLU A 57 -32.93 0.98 2.31
CA GLU A 57 -32.06 -0.19 2.36
C GLU A 57 -32.13 -0.92 3.72
N PRO A 58 -33.25 -1.63 3.97
CA PRO A 58 -33.52 -2.23 5.26
C PRO A 58 -32.51 -3.33 5.61
N GLY A 59 -32.06 -3.34 6.86
CA GLY A 59 -31.16 -4.38 7.39
C GLY A 59 -29.69 -4.24 7.01
N ARG A 60 -29.27 -3.12 6.41
CA ARG A 60 -27.85 -2.83 6.14
C ARG A 60 -27.15 -2.02 7.23
N GLY A 61 -27.89 -1.53 8.23
CA GLY A 61 -27.33 -0.86 9.41
C GLY A 61 -26.66 0.48 9.10
N ARG A 62 -27.23 1.27 8.18
CA ARG A 62 -26.63 2.55 7.74
C ARG A 62 -26.64 3.64 8.81
N ASN A 63 -27.53 3.51 9.79
CA ASN A 63 -27.63 4.40 10.96
C ASN A 63 -27.05 3.76 12.23
N ALA A 64 -26.23 2.72 12.09
CA ALA A 64 -25.58 2.10 13.24
C ALA A 64 -24.57 3.08 13.87
N ASN A 65 -24.89 3.58 15.07
CA ASN A 65 -24.00 4.48 15.82
C ASN A 65 -22.73 3.78 16.32
N PHE A 66 -22.77 2.44 16.42
CA PHE A 66 -21.66 1.64 16.88
C PHE A 66 -21.39 0.45 15.95
N PRO A 67 -20.12 0.06 15.75
CA PRO A 67 -19.77 -1.00 14.80
C PRO A 67 -20.38 -2.36 15.14
N TRP A 68 -20.63 -2.66 16.43
CA TRP A 68 -21.28 -3.90 16.84
C TRP A 68 -22.79 -3.93 16.57
N THR A 69 -23.42 -2.79 16.25
CA THR A 69 -24.85 -2.71 15.91
C THR A 69 -25.12 -2.91 14.41
N ILE A 70 -24.07 -3.07 13.60
CA ILE A 70 -24.19 -3.29 12.15
C ILE A 70 -24.64 -4.75 11.90
N PRO A 71 -25.76 -4.98 11.18
CA PRO A 71 -26.21 -6.32 10.82
C PRO A 71 -25.22 -7.04 9.89
N ALA A 72 -25.33 -8.37 9.81
CA ALA A 72 -24.44 -9.19 8.98
C ALA A 72 -24.40 -8.76 7.49
N LEU A 73 -25.52 -8.29 6.94
CA LEU A 73 -25.56 -7.77 5.57
C LEU A 73 -24.73 -6.48 5.40
N GLY A 74 -24.75 -5.58 6.39
CA GLY A 74 -23.92 -4.38 6.40
C GLY A 74 -22.43 -4.70 6.50
N TRP A 75 -22.07 -5.67 7.33
CA TRP A 75 -20.69 -6.18 7.40
C TRP A 75 -20.21 -6.77 6.08
N LYS A 76 -21.07 -7.54 5.38
CA LYS A 76 -20.77 -8.08 4.06
C LYS A 76 -20.50 -6.96 3.04
N ASP A 77 -21.31 -5.91 3.04
CA ASP A 77 -21.10 -4.75 2.17
C ASP A 77 -19.79 -4.03 2.46
N ILE A 78 -19.47 -3.81 3.73
CA ILE A 78 -18.21 -3.18 4.15
C ILE A 78 -17.04 -4.03 3.66
N LEU A 79 -17.08 -5.34 3.92
CA LEU A 79 -16.03 -6.26 3.49
C LEU A 79 -15.83 -6.24 1.97
N TRP A 80 -16.93 -6.31 1.20
CA TRP A 80 -16.88 -6.28 -0.26
C TRP A 80 -16.35 -4.96 -0.81
N ARG A 81 -16.79 -3.83 -0.25
CA ARG A 81 -16.30 -2.49 -0.63
C ARG A 81 -14.81 -2.36 -0.34
N THR A 82 -14.39 -2.76 0.86
CA THR A 82 -12.99 -2.73 1.25
C THR A 82 -12.14 -3.61 0.34
N TYR A 83 -12.55 -4.85 0.06
CA TYR A 83 -11.82 -5.75 -0.84
C TYR A 83 -11.61 -5.15 -2.23
N ARG A 84 -12.67 -4.56 -2.81
CA ARG A 84 -12.59 -3.89 -4.12
C ARG A 84 -11.64 -2.69 -4.08
N GLU A 85 -11.67 -1.92 -2.99
CA GLU A 85 -10.78 -0.78 -2.81
C GLU A 85 -9.32 -1.19 -2.60
N MET A 86 -9.08 -2.29 -1.88
CA MET A 86 -7.74 -2.87 -1.72
C MET A 86 -7.11 -3.24 -3.07
N GLY A 87 -7.89 -3.84 -3.97
CA GLY A 87 -7.46 -4.16 -5.33
C GLY A 87 -7.14 -2.91 -6.16
N ARG A 88 -7.98 -1.87 -6.07
CA ARG A 88 -7.75 -0.59 -6.78
C ARG A 88 -6.48 0.13 -6.30
N ASN A 89 -6.19 0.03 -5.00
CA ASN A 89 -5.06 0.71 -4.37
C ASN A 89 -3.74 -0.07 -4.42
N ARG A 90 -3.64 -1.15 -5.22
CA ARG A 90 -2.45 -2.01 -5.35
C ARG A 90 -1.89 -2.52 -4.01
N LEU A 91 -2.70 -2.55 -2.94
CA LEU A 91 -2.28 -2.96 -1.61
C LEU A 91 -1.73 -4.40 -1.57
N PRO A 92 -2.29 -5.37 -2.32
CA PRO A 92 -1.72 -6.72 -2.35
C PRO A 92 -0.28 -6.74 -2.89
N ALA A 93 0.03 -5.92 -3.89
CA ALA A 93 1.37 -5.84 -4.45
C ALA A 93 2.37 -5.20 -3.46
N LEU A 94 1.94 -4.16 -2.74
CA LEU A 94 2.74 -3.54 -1.69
C LEU A 94 2.98 -4.52 -0.52
N ALA A 95 1.94 -5.21 -0.06
CA ALA A 95 2.03 -6.22 1.00
C ALA A 95 2.95 -7.39 0.61
N GLY A 96 2.87 -7.82 -0.66
CA GLY A 96 3.80 -8.80 -1.23
C GLY A 96 5.25 -8.30 -1.21
N GLY A 97 5.48 -7.04 -1.59
CA GLY A 97 6.79 -6.41 -1.51
C GLY A 97 7.35 -6.36 -0.08
N VAL A 98 6.54 -5.96 0.91
CA VAL A 98 6.95 -5.93 2.32
C VAL A 98 7.31 -7.34 2.83
N THR A 99 6.51 -8.35 2.49
CA THR A 99 6.78 -9.75 2.88
C THR A 99 8.07 -10.26 2.27
N PHE A 100 8.28 -10.00 0.98
CA PHE A 100 9.51 -10.35 0.29
C PHE A 100 10.74 -9.70 0.95
N TYR A 101 10.69 -8.40 1.24
CA TYR A 101 11.79 -7.71 1.91
C TYR A 101 12.01 -8.20 3.34
N LEU A 102 10.96 -8.58 4.08
CA LEU A 102 11.10 -9.21 5.40
C LEU A 102 11.84 -10.55 5.33
N LEU A 103 11.48 -11.40 4.36
CA LEU A 103 12.16 -12.68 4.16
C LEU A 103 13.64 -12.46 3.78
N LEU A 104 13.92 -11.53 2.87
CA LEU A 104 15.29 -11.19 2.48
C LEU A 104 16.10 -10.60 3.64
N ALA A 105 15.48 -9.75 4.46
CA ALA A 105 16.10 -9.13 5.63
C ALA A 105 16.28 -10.08 6.81
N THR A 106 15.68 -11.28 6.78
CA THR A 106 15.77 -12.25 7.88
C THR A 106 17.21 -12.68 8.16
N PHE A 107 18.01 -12.93 7.12
CA PHE A 107 19.42 -13.35 7.33
C PHE A 107 20.29 -12.25 7.93
N PRO A 108 20.31 -11.01 7.39
CA PRO A 108 21.02 -9.90 8.03
C PRO A 108 20.52 -9.60 9.45
N ALA A 109 19.21 -9.72 9.70
CA ALA A 109 18.64 -9.52 11.03
C ALA A 109 19.15 -10.56 12.04
N ILE A 110 19.23 -11.84 11.66
CA ILE A 110 19.80 -12.90 12.50
C ILE A 110 21.29 -12.63 12.76
N ALA A 111 22.06 -12.26 11.73
CA ALA A 111 23.48 -11.94 11.87
C ALA A 111 23.70 -10.75 12.84
N ALA A 112 22.91 -9.69 12.71
CA ALA A 112 22.93 -8.55 13.62
C ALA A 112 22.54 -8.97 15.05
N PHE A 113 21.50 -9.79 15.20
CA PHE A 113 21.05 -10.31 16.49
C PHE A 113 22.14 -11.13 17.20
N VAL A 114 22.79 -12.06 16.50
CA VAL A 114 23.89 -12.87 17.04
C VAL A 114 25.11 -12.01 17.37
N SER A 115 25.44 -11.04 16.52
CA SER A 115 26.55 -10.11 16.76
C SER A 115 26.33 -9.28 18.02
N LEU A 116 25.11 -8.77 18.20
CA LEU A 116 24.70 -8.05 19.41
C LEU A 116 24.78 -8.95 20.64
N TYR A 117 24.30 -10.19 20.53
CA TYR A 117 24.38 -11.17 21.62
C TYR A 117 25.83 -11.52 21.99
N GLY A 118 26.73 -11.62 21.00
CA GLY A 118 28.16 -11.80 21.21
C GLY A 118 28.84 -10.58 21.86
N LEU A 119 28.33 -9.36 21.65
CA LEU A 119 28.89 -8.16 22.28
C LEU A 119 28.54 -8.07 23.77
N PHE A 120 27.33 -8.46 24.16
CA PHE A 120 26.86 -8.34 25.55
C PHE A 120 27.08 -9.58 26.41
N LEU A 121 27.21 -10.79 25.83
CA LEU A 121 27.57 -11.98 26.58
C LEU A 121 29.09 -12.08 26.77
N ASP A 122 29.57 -11.45 27.84
CA ASP A 122 30.92 -11.67 28.34
C ASP A 122 31.01 -13.04 29.03
N VAL A 123 31.64 -13.99 28.34
CA VAL A 123 31.96 -15.34 28.85
C VAL A 123 32.69 -15.28 30.20
N ALA A 124 33.43 -14.20 30.48
CA ALA A 124 34.14 -14.04 31.75
C ALA A 124 33.21 -13.83 32.95
N THR A 125 32.00 -13.32 32.75
CA THR A 125 31.01 -13.17 33.83
C THR A 125 30.38 -14.52 34.19
N VAL A 126 30.17 -15.40 33.20
CA VAL A 126 29.65 -16.76 33.42
C VAL A 126 30.69 -17.66 34.11
N GLN A 127 32.00 -17.47 33.84
CA GLN A 127 33.06 -18.22 34.54
C GLN A 127 33.10 -17.95 36.05
N ARG A 128 32.95 -16.69 36.46
CA ARG A 128 32.88 -16.35 37.90
C ARG A 128 31.67 -17.02 38.56
N GLN A 129 30.51 -17.02 37.89
CA GLN A 129 29.30 -17.68 38.38
C GLN A 129 29.47 -19.21 38.49
N LEU A 130 30.08 -19.85 37.49
CA LEU A 130 30.38 -21.29 37.47
C LEU A 130 31.36 -21.70 38.56
N ALA A 131 32.37 -20.87 38.87
CA ALA A 131 33.30 -21.12 39.96
C ALA A 131 32.58 -21.15 41.32
N HIS A 132 31.61 -20.27 41.54
CA HIS A 132 30.78 -20.27 42.76
C HIS A 132 29.82 -21.46 42.84
N MET A 133 29.33 -21.97 41.70
CA MET A 133 28.44 -23.14 41.65
C MET A 133 29.18 -24.48 41.63
N SER A 134 30.49 -24.50 41.40
CA SER A 134 31.33 -25.70 41.33
C SER A 134 31.31 -26.58 42.60
N ALA A 135 30.86 -26.03 43.74
CA ALA A 135 30.65 -26.79 44.97
C ALA A 135 29.52 -27.84 44.86
N PHE A 136 28.57 -27.66 43.92
CA PHE A 136 27.41 -28.53 43.73
C PHE A 136 27.41 -29.26 42.37
N LEU A 137 28.34 -28.94 41.47
CA LEU A 137 28.45 -29.58 40.16
C LEU A 137 29.53 -30.67 40.14
N PRO A 138 29.30 -31.81 39.44
CA PRO A 138 30.32 -32.81 39.20
C PRO A 138 31.54 -32.23 38.48
N ARG A 139 32.74 -32.67 38.87
CA ARG A 139 34.02 -32.14 38.35
C ARG A 139 34.12 -32.19 36.81
N ASP A 140 33.55 -33.22 36.21
CA ASP A 140 33.53 -33.43 34.75
C ASP A 140 32.65 -32.41 34.01
N ALA A 141 31.57 -31.93 34.63
CA ALA A 141 30.73 -30.90 34.03
C ALA A 141 31.48 -29.55 33.97
N VAL A 142 32.23 -29.23 35.04
CA VAL A 142 32.99 -27.98 35.12
C VAL A 142 34.15 -27.98 34.11
N THR A 143 34.89 -29.09 33.97
CA THR A 143 35.98 -29.20 33.00
C THR A 143 35.49 -29.14 31.55
N LEU A 144 34.37 -29.80 31.23
CA LEU A 144 33.76 -29.74 29.90
C LEU A 144 33.36 -28.30 29.53
N ILE A 145 32.65 -27.62 30.44
CA ILE A 145 32.18 -26.24 30.20
C ILE A 145 33.38 -25.27 30.11
N GLY A 146 34.38 -25.42 30.99
CA GLY A 146 35.61 -24.63 30.96
C GLY A 146 36.36 -24.76 29.63
N ALA A 147 36.52 -25.98 29.12
CA ALA A 147 37.16 -26.24 27.83
C ALA A 147 36.41 -25.60 26.66
N GLN A 148 35.07 -25.66 26.65
CA GLN A 148 34.24 -25.00 25.63
C GLN A 148 34.34 -23.48 25.72
N MET A 149 34.43 -22.91 26.93
CA MET A 149 34.59 -21.47 27.11
C MET A 149 35.95 -20.95 26.65
N VAL A 150 37.04 -21.68 26.92
CA VAL A 150 38.37 -21.37 26.36
C VAL A 150 38.33 -21.38 24.83
N ARG A 151 37.64 -22.37 24.25
CA ARG A 151 37.46 -22.47 22.80
C ARG A 151 36.71 -21.26 22.24
N LEU A 152 35.57 -20.89 22.83
CA LEU A 152 34.77 -19.73 22.42
C LEU A 152 35.51 -18.39 22.60
N ALA A 153 36.28 -18.24 23.69
CA ALA A 153 37.11 -17.07 23.91
C ALA A 153 38.24 -16.95 22.88
N SER A 154 38.84 -18.08 22.48
CA SER A 154 39.90 -18.14 21.47
C SER A 154 39.41 -18.01 20.02
N GLN A 155 38.11 -18.22 19.77
CA GLN A 155 37.53 -18.17 18.41
C GLN A 155 37.09 -16.76 17.99
N ARG A 156 37.22 -15.76 18.88
CA ARG A 156 37.07 -14.34 18.53
C ARG A 156 38.36 -13.83 17.89
N GLN A 157 38.31 -13.64 16.57
CA GLN A 157 39.08 -12.75 15.68
C GLN A 157 39.37 -13.52 14.39
N GLY A 158 38.67 -13.22 13.29
CA GLY A 158 39.17 -13.72 12.00
C GLY A 158 38.33 -13.42 10.78
N THR A 159 37.02 -13.71 10.78
CA THR A 159 36.32 -13.84 9.48
C THR A 159 34.94 -13.19 9.39
N LEU A 160 34.39 -12.64 10.47
CA LEU A 160 33.04 -12.04 10.45
C LEU A 160 33.03 -10.52 10.18
N GLY A 161 34.14 -9.81 10.37
CA GLY A 161 34.22 -8.36 10.16
C GLY A 161 34.34 -7.94 8.68
N ALA A 162 35.02 -8.74 7.85
CA ALA A 162 35.20 -8.42 6.43
C ALA A 162 33.91 -8.59 5.61
N ALA A 163 33.01 -9.48 6.03
CA ALA A 163 31.71 -9.71 5.40
C ALA A 163 30.67 -8.63 5.72
N PHE A 164 30.92 -7.73 6.67
CA PHE A 164 30.02 -6.63 7.01
C PHE A 164 30.23 -5.39 6.13
N VAL A 165 31.37 -5.31 5.42
CA VAL A 165 31.80 -4.12 4.65
C VAL A 165 31.75 -4.33 3.13
N VAL A 166 31.70 -5.59 2.65
CA VAL A 166 31.64 -5.94 1.22
C VAL A 166 30.26 -6.46 0.85
#